data_AF-A0A7C0ZE25-F1
#
_entry.id   AF-A0A7C0ZE25-F1
#
_cell.length_a   1.000
_cell.length_b   1.000
_cell.length_c   1.000
_cell.angle_alpha   90.00
_cell.angle_beta   90.00
_cell.angle_gamma   90.00
#
_symmetry.space_group_name_H-M   'P 1'
#
loop_
_entity.id
_entity.type
_entity.pdbx_description
1 polymer ?
#
loop_
_entity_poly.entity_id
_entity_poly.type
_entity_poly.pdbx_seq_one_letter_code
_entity_poly.pdbx_strand_id
1 'polypeptide(L)'
;MTSLAGERRVKCLDPETIYLFLEEGLPSSDAKDVQAHLDTCPRCQLLLEDRAHFLEAIKSLPRWQPPPDFTDQVLAKIFRPRLDSQRVIFSALGLLVFFSLCFLTLVVLTGPYFLRTLSSFSHQLFVGGEACLLFLVKAGKVIIIFSKLGLNFLQQGREILSLLFSWERLGVIPMILSSFFWLSIFALWAFRRKLFLGA
;
A
#
# COMPACT_ATOMS: atom_id res chain seq x y z
N MET A 1 74.03 7.98 -2.56
CA MET A 1 74.28 6.54 -2.81
C MET A 1 73.77 5.83 -1.56
N THR A 2 72.60 5.22 -1.50
CA THR A 2 72.02 4.19 -2.39
C THR A 2 70.49 4.31 -2.46
N SER A 3 70.00 4.29 -3.69
CA SER A 3 68.61 4.02 -4.07
C SER A 3 68.25 2.56 -3.75
N LEU A 4 67.09 2.33 -3.15
CA LEU A 4 66.27 1.11 -3.27
C LEU A 4 64.80 1.58 -3.28
N ALA A 5 64.20 1.79 -4.45
CA ALA A 5 63.51 0.76 -5.23
C ALA A 5 62.06 0.52 -4.76
N GLY A 6 61.13 1.27 -5.35
CA GLY A 6 59.82 0.75 -5.78
C GLY A 6 58.79 0.37 -4.72
N GLU A 7 58.23 1.35 -3.99
CA GLU A 7 56.92 1.18 -3.36
C GLU A 7 55.83 1.13 -4.46
N ARG A 8 55.53 -0.08 -4.95
CA ARG A 8 54.18 -0.35 -5.46
C ARG A 8 53.24 -0.17 -4.27
N ARG A 9 52.56 0.98 -4.18
CA ARG A 9 51.50 1.21 -3.19
C ARG A 9 50.37 0.21 -3.45
N VAL A 10 50.46 -0.96 -2.84
CA VAL A 10 49.35 -1.90 -2.76
C VAL A 10 48.27 -1.18 -1.95
N LYS A 11 47.17 -0.79 -2.61
CA LYS A 11 46.03 -0.18 -1.95
C LYS A 11 45.49 -1.20 -0.95
N CYS A 12 45.59 -0.90 0.35
CA CYS A 12 45.09 -1.77 1.40
C CYS A 12 43.58 -1.97 1.28
N LEU A 13 43.07 -3.09 1.82
CA LEU A 13 41.65 -3.39 1.89
C LEU A 13 40.88 -2.32 2.67
N ASP A 14 39.65 -2.08 2.26
CA ASP A 14 38.73 -1.24 3.00
C ASP A 14 38.25 -1.98 4.28
N PRO A 15 38.11 -1.29 5.43
CA PRO A 15 37.64 -1.93 6.66
C PRO A 15 36.29 -2.63 6.52
N GLU A 16 35.37 -2.11 5.73
CA GLU A 16 34.04 -2.71 5.52
C GLU A 16 34.15 -4.07 4.80
N THR A 17 35.08 -4.18 3.84
CA THR A 17 35.36 -5.45 3.15
C THR A 17 35.92 -6.51 4.11
N ILE A 18 36.74 -6.10 5.09
CA ILE A 18 37.27 -7.01 6.12
C ILE A 18 36.15 -7.53 7.02
N TYR A 19 35.19 -6.68 7.40
CA TYR A 19 34.01 -7.10 8.15
C TYR A 19 33.13 -8.07 7.37
N LEU A 20 32.82 -7.75 6.11
CA LEU A 20 32.05 -8.65 5.24
C LEU A 20 32.75 -9.99 5.01
N PHE A 21 34.08 -10.00 4.96
CA PHE A 21 34.85 -11.25 4.91
C PHE A 21 34.71 -12.08 6.19
N LEU A 22 34.80 -11.46 7.36
CA LEU A 22 34.66 -12.13 8.67
C LEU A 22 33.23 -12.62 8.95
N GLU A 23 32.22 -11.95 8.42
CA GLU A 23 30.80 -12.31 8.56
C GLU A 23 30.28 -13.22 7.43
N GLU A 24 31.17 -13.71 6.55
CA GLU A 24 30.82 -14.52 5.37
C GLU A 24 29.81 -13.83 4.41
N GLY A 25 29.79 -12.50 4.41
CA GLY A 25 28.90 -11.67 3.60
C GLY A 25 29.40 -11.34 2.19
N LEU A 26 30.61 -11.77 1.81
CA LEU A 26 31.18 -11.56 0.48
C LEU A 26 30.80 -12.68 -0.52
N PRO A 27 30.60 -12.36 -1.81
CA PRO A 27 30.49 -13.37 -2.84
C PRO A 27 31.81 -14.14 -2.99
N SER A 28 31.71 -15.41 -3.39
CA SER A 28 32.87 -16.34 -3.45
C SER A 28 34.03 -15.89 -4.36
N SER A 29 33.78 -15.03 -5.35
CA SER A 29 34.82 -14.40 -6.17
C SER A 29 35.66 -13.43 -5.34
N ASP A 30 34.99 -12.53 -4.64
CA ASP A 30 35.61 -11.42 -3.93
C ASP A 30 36.33 -11.92 -2.67
N ALA A 31 35.80 -12.96 -2.03
CA ALA A 31 36.45 -13.62 -0.91
C ALA A 31 37.84 -14.21 -1.29
N LYS A 32 38.00 -14.73 -2.51
CA LYS A 32 39.30 -15.24 -3.00
C LYS A 32 40.30 -14.11 -3.23
N ASP A 33 39.84 -12.99 -3.78
CA ASP A 33 40.68 -11.81 -4.02
C ASP A 33 41.13 -11.16 -2.71
N VAL A 34 40.23 -11.11 -1.71
CA VAL A 34 40.55 -10.66 -0.35
C VAL A 34 41.55 -11.61 0.31
N GLN A 35 41.36 -12.93 0.20
CA GLN A 35 42.31 -13.93 0.73
C GLN A 35 43.70 -13.78 0.10
N ALA A 36 43.79 -13.63 -1.23
CA ALA A 36 45.07 -13.43 -1.92
C ALA A 36 45.78 -12.15 -1.47
N HIS A 37 45.03 -11.08 -1.16
CA HIS A 37 45.58 -9.86 -0.59
C HIS A 37 46.05 -10.05 0.85
N LEU A 38 45.29 -10.77 1.68
CA LEU A 38 45.67 -11.09 3.05
C LEU A 38 46.96 -11.90 3.08
N ASP A 39 47.17 -12.84 2.15
CA ASP A 39 48.39 -13.65 2.08
C ASP A 39 49.65 -12.81 1.76
N THR A 40 49.47 -11.62 1.16
CA THR A 40 50.58 -10.74 0.71
C THR A 40 50.76 -9.48 1.55
N CYS A 41 49.76 -9.04 2.32
CA CYS A 41 49.80 -7.78 3.06
C CYS A 41 49.74 -7.98 4.59
N PRO A 42 50.87 -7.84 5.31
CA PRO A 42 50.92 -8.06 6.76
C PRO A 42 50.08 -7.03 7.55
N ARG A 43 49.92 -5.81 7.01
CA ARG A 43 49.07 -4.78 7.63
C ARG A 43 47.60 -5.18 7.63
N CYS A 44 47.11 -5.76 6.53
CA CYS A 44 45.73 -6.21 6.43
C CYS A 44 45.47 -7.47 7.27
N GLN A 45 46.48 -8.33 7.47
CA GLN A 45 46.41 -9.45 8.41
C GLN A 45 46.21 -8.97 9.85
N LEU A 46 47.03 -8.02 10.32
CA LEU A 46 46.87 -7.44 11.66
C LEU A 46 45.49 -6.79 11.84
N LEU A 47 45.01 -6.07 10.83
CA LEU A 47 43.66 -5.50 10.85
C LEU A 47 42.57 -6.58 10.90
N LEU A 48 42.74 -7.71 10.22
CA LEU A 48 41.80 -8.83 10.26
C LEU A 48 41.76 -9.44 11.67
N GLU A 49 42.92 -9.70 12.27
CA GLU A 49 43.04 -10.25 13.63
C GLU A 49 42.39 -9.35 14.67
N ASP A 50 42.69 -8.04 14.66
CA ASP A 50 42.10 -7.06 15.57
C ASP A 50 40.56 -7.08 15.50
N ARG A 51 40.01 -7.17 14.28
CA ARG A 51 38.56 -7.18 14.06
C ARG A 51 37.92 -8.52 14.41
N ALA A 52 38.62 -9.62 14.16
CA ALA A 52 38.19 -10.95 14.58
C ALA A 52 38.09 -11.04 16.12
N HIS A 53 39.07 -10.49 16.84
CA HIS A 53 39.03 -10.40 18.30
C HIS A 53 37.84 -9.58 18.80
N PHE A 54 37.55 -8.46 18.15
CA PHE A 54 36.39 -7.63 18.49
C PHE A 54 35.06 -8.36 18.27
N LEU A 55 34.91 -9.07 17.15
CA LEU A 55 33.71 -9.87 16.86
C LEU A 55 33.55 -11.03 17.84
N GLU A 56 34.65 -11.68 18.24
CA GLU A 56 34.61 -12.74 19.25
C GLU A 56 34.17 -12.20 20.62
N ALA A 57 34.66 -11.02 21.02
CA ALA A 57 34.22 -10.36 22.24
C ALA A 57 32.71 -10.08 22.21
N ILE A 58 32.16 -9.64 21.08
CA ILE A 58 30.71 -9.44 20.92
C ILE A 58 29.96 -10.77 20.99
N LYS A 59 30.44 -11.82 20.32
CA LYS A 59 29.81 -13.16 20.33
C LYS A 59 29.82 -13.78 21.72
N SER A 60 30.81 -13.45 22.55
CA SER A 60 30.93 -13.92 23.93
C SER A 60 29.96 -13.24 24.90
N LEU A 61 29.25 -12.18 24.48
CA LEU A 61 28.27 -11.51 25.33
C LEU A 61 27.14 -12.49 25.73
N PRO A 62 26.69 -12.44 26.99
CA PRO A 62 25.58 -13.28 27.43
C PRO A 62 24.34 -12.94 26.62
N ARG A 63 23.57 -13.97 26.24
CA ARG A 63 22.29 -13.77 25.56
C ARG A 63 21.36 -13.01 26.49
N TRP A 64 21.02 -11.80 26.10
CA TRP A 64 20.05 -10.99 26.82
C TRP A 64 18.67 -11.62 26.72
N GLN A 65 18.01 -11.80 27.86
CA GLN A 65 16.60 -12.20 27.93
C GLN A 65 15.79 -11.03 28.48
N PRO A 66 14.63 -10.72 27.88
CA PRO A 66 13.74 -9.72 28.42
C PRO A 66 13.21 -10.16 29.80
N PRO A 67 12.88 -9.21 30.69
CA PRO A 67 12.21 -9.54 31.94
C PRO A 67 10.86 -10.22 31.66
N PRO A 68 10.36 -11.09 32.55
CA PRO A 68 9.13 -11.86 32.33
C PRO A 68 7.92 -10.98 32.00
N ASP A 69 7.87 -9.78 32.59
CA ASP A 69 6.76 -8.83 32.42
C ASP A 69 6.91 -7.89 31.21
N PHE A 70 7.95 -8.09 30.37
CA PHE A 70 8.22 -7.20 29.24
C PHE A 70 7.04 -7.14 28.26
N THR A 71 6.48 -8.30 27.93
CA THR A 71 5.36 -8.41 27.00
C THR A 71 4.14 -7.65 27.52
N ASP A 72 3.81 -7.82 28.80
CA ASP A 72 2.66 -7.16 29.41
C ASP A 72 2.83 -5.64 29.48
N GLN A 73 4.04 -5.17 29.81
CA GLN A 73 4.36 -3.73 29.83
C GLN A 73 4.26 -3.10 28.44
N VAL A 74 4.74 -3.80 27.40
CA VAL A 74 4.66 -3.33 26.01
C VAL A 74 3.21 -3.32 25.54
N LEU A 75 2.46 -4.39 25.80
CA LEU A 75 1.05 -4.49 25.42
C LEU A 75 0.19 -3.41 26.10
N ALA A 76 0.41 -3.15 27.40
CA ALA A 76 -0.30 -2.10 28.13
C ALA A 76 -0.04 -0.69 27.56
N LYS A 77 1.14 -0.45 26.97
CA LYS A 77 1.50 0.84 26.38
C LYS A 77 1.01 1.01 24.94
N ILE A 78 0.96 -0.08 24.17
CA ILE A 78 0.46 -0.07 22.78
C ILE A 78 -1.07 -0.04 22.77
N PHE A 79 -1.68 -0.90 23.58
CA PHE A 79 -3.12 -0.97 23.72
C PHE A 79 -3.53 -0.10 24.89
N ARG A 80 -3.95 1.14 24.60
CA ARG A 80 -4.66 1.95 25.60
C ARG A 80 -5.83 1.10 26.13
N PRO A 81 -6.03 1.02 27.46
CA PRO A 81 -7.13 0.24 28.01
C PRO A 81 -8.42 0.70 27.32
N ARG A 82 -9.10 -0.26 26.67
CA ARG A 82 -10.46 -0.04 26.15
C ARG A 82 -11.25 0.52 27.32
N LEU A 83 -12.00 1.60 27.06
CA LEU A 83 -12.85 2.30 28.03
C LEU A 83 -13.33 1.33 29.10
N ASP A 84 -12.96 1.62 30.36
CA ASP A 84 -13.24 0.76 31.51
C ASP A 84 -14.66 0.22 31.39
N SER A 85 -14.76 -1.10 31.16
CA SER A 85 -16.03 -1.75 30.80
C SER A 85 -17.08 -1.46 31.88
N GLN A 86 -16.65 -1.26 33.13
CA GLN A 86 -17.52 -0.82 34.21
C GLN A 86 -18.11 0.57 33.95
N ARG A 87 -17.33 1.56 33.53
CA ARG A 87 -17.85 2.90 33.19
C ARG A 87 -18.85 2.87 32.05
N VAL A 88 -18.62 2.04 31.03
CA VAL A 88 -19.56 1.88 29.91
C VAL A 88 -20.86 1.25 30.41
N ILE A 89 -20.78 0.17 31.19
CA ILE A 89 -21.95 -0.51 31.75
C ILE A 89 -22.74 0.43 32.67
N PHE A 90 -22.09 1.15 33.59
CA PHE A 90 -22.76 2.12 34.46
C PHE A 90 -23.42 3.26 33.66
N SER A 91 -22.78 3.75 32.58
CA SER A 91 -23.37 4.78 31.73
C SER A 91 -24.61 4.28 30.95
N ALA A 92 -24.55 3.05 30.43
CA ALA A 92 -25.67 2.43 29.73
C ALA A 92 -26.84 2.16 30.68
N LEU A 93 -26.54 1.68 31.89
CA LEU A 93 -27.54 1.37 32.90
C LEU A 93 -28.20 2.65 33.43
N GLY A 94 -27.42 3.71 33.65
CA GLY A 94 -27.95 5.04 34.01
C GLY A 94 -28.87 5.62 32.93
N LEU A 95 -28.48 5.48 31.66
CA LEU A 95 -29.29 5.96 30.53
C LEU A 95 -30.60 5.16 30.41
N LEU A 96 -30.55 3.83 30.58
CA LEU A 96 -31.74 2.98 30.59
C LEU A 96 -32.71 3.36 31.72
N VAL A 97 -32.19 3.56 32.94
CA VAL A 97 -32.99 4.01 34.09
C VAL A 97 -33.61 5.39 33.82
N PHE A 98 -32.85 6.33 33.26
CA PHE A 98 -33.35 7.66 32.92
C PHE A 98 -34.48 7.60 31.88
N PHE A 99 -34.31 6.83 30.80
CA PHE A 99 -35.37 6.64 29.80
C PHE A 99 -36.62 5.96 30.39
N SER A 100 -36.43 4.96 31.26
CA SER A 100 -37.53 4.27 31.94
C SER A 100 -38.30 5.22 32.85
N LEU A 101 -37.62 6.04 33.64
CA LEU A 101 -38.24 7.05 34.50
C LEU A 101 -38.96 8.12 33.68
N CYS A 102 -38.33 8.62 32.61
CA CYS A 102 -38.95 9.61 31.73
C CYS A 102 -40.23 9.06 31.08
N PHE A 103 -40.19 7.82 30.59
CA PHE A 103 -41.36 7.12 30.06
C PHE A 103 -42.46 6.97 31.11
N LEU A 104 -42.12 6.56 32.34
CA LEU A 104 -43.08 6.40 33.43
C LEU A 104 -43.73 7.74 33.81
N THR A 105 -42.95 8.81 33.92
CA THR A 105 -43.49 10.16 34.20
C THR A 105 -44.44 10.63 33.10
N LEU A 106 -44.10 10.35 31.83
CA LEU A 106 -44.94 10.70 30.69
C LEU A 106 -46.26 9.92 30.70
N VAL A 107 -46.23 8.63 31.02
CA VAL A 107 -47.42 7.78 31.18
C VAL A 107 -48.32 8.31 32.30
N VAL A 108 -47.74 8.66 33.46
CA VAL A 108 -48.49 9.19 34.61
C VAL A 108 -49.11 10.55 34.29
N LEU A 109 -48.39 11.44 33.61
CA LEU A 109 -48.86 12.80 33.31
C LEU A 109 -49.93 12.83 32.23
N THR A 110 -49.81 11.96 31.22
CA THR A 110 -50.71 11.94 30.05
C THR A 110 -51.92 11.00 30.26
N GLY A 111 -51.85 10.13 31.27
CA GLY A 111 -52.93 9.21 31.62
C GLY A 111 -53.23 8.15 30.53
N PRO A 112 -54.45 7.59 30.49
CA PRO A 112 -54.80 6.46 29.61
C PRO A 112 -54.78 6.81 28.11
N TYR A 113 -54.73 8.09 27.76
CA TYR A 113 -54.66 8.57 26.38
C TYR A 113 -53.34 8.21 25.70
N PHE A 114 -52.23 8.13 26.44
CA PHE A 114 -50.93 7.77 25.87
C PHE A 114 -50.87 6.30 25.44
N LEU A 115 -51.31 5.38 26.32
CA LEU A 115 -51.37 3.95 26.00
C LEU A 115 -52.30 3.66 24.81
N ARG A 116 -53.41 4.39 24.71
CA ARG A 116 -54.33 4.27 23.56
C ARG A 116 -53.67 4.74 22.26
N THR A 117 -52.97 5.86 22.29
CA THR A 117 -52.22 6.39 21.13
C THR A 117 -51.08 5.45 20.72
N LEU A 118 -50.36 4.87 21.70
CA LEU A 118 -49.31 3.87 21.46
C LEU A 118 -49.86 2.61 20.80
N SER A 119 -51.01 2.11 21.24
CA SER A 119 -51.66 0.95 20.63
C SER A 119 -52.13 1.20 19.20
N SER A 120 -52.64 2.40 18.91
CA SER A 120 -52.98 2.79 17.54
C SER A 120 -51.74 2.98 16.67
N PHE A 121 -50.65 3.49 17.24
CA PHE A 121 -49.38 3.68 16.55
C PHE A 121 -48.70 2.35 16.25
N SER A 122 -48.68 1.40 17.19
CA SER A 122 -48.15 0.05 16.95
C SER A 122 -48.98 -0.70 15.90
N HIS A 123 -50.29 -0.56 15.92
CA HIS A 123 -51.16 -1.13 14.89
C HIS A 123 -50.90 -0.49 13.51
N GLN A 124 -50.72 0.83 13.45
CA GLN A 124 -50.37 1.53 12.20
C GLN A 124 -48.96 1.19 11.70
N LEU A 125 -47.99 0.99 12.58
CA LEU A 125 -46.66 0.50 12.22
C LEU A 125 -46.70 -0.93 11.69
N PHE A 126 -47.51 -1.81 12.29
CA PHE A 126 -47.64 -3.19 11.86
C PHE A 126 -48.35 -3.28 10.48
N VAL A 127 -49.42 -2.51 10.30
CA VAL A 127 -50.14 -2.38 9.01
C VAL A 127 -49.25 -1.70 7.95
N GLY A 128 -48.44 -0.71 8.33
CA GLY A 128 -47.45 -0.07 7.45
C GLY A 128 -46.25 -0.95 7.13
N GLY A 129 -45.98 -1.99 7.94
CA GLY A 129 -44.89 -2.94 7.75
C GLY A 129 -45.02 -3.73 6.46
N GLU A 130 -46.24 -4.16 6.11
CA GLU A 130 -46.49 -4.86 4.84
C GLU A 130 -46.20 -3.97 3.63
N ALA A 131 -46.62 -2.70 3.68
CA ALA A 131 -46.31 -1.72 2.64
C ALA A 131 -44.79 -1.45 2.54
N CYS A 132 -44.09 -1.39 3.68
CA CYS A 132 -42.64 -1.20 3.74
C CYS A 132 -41.87 -2.41 3.15
N LEU A 133 -42.31 -3.64 3.46
CA LEU A 133 -41.73 -4.87 2.89
C LEU A 133 -41.94 -4.92 1.38
N LEU A 134 -43.13 -4.58 0.89
CA LEU A 134 -43.39 -4.51 -0.55
C LEU A 134 -42.55 -3.44 -1.24
N PHE A 135 -42.31 -2.30 -0.57
CA PHE A 135 -41.45 -1.25 -1.08
C PHE A 135 -39.98 -1.69 -1.15
N LEU A 136 -39.46 -2.35 -0.11
CA LEU A 136 -38.09 -2.90 -0.08
C LEU A 136 -37.89 -3.96 -1.16
N VAL A 137 -38.86 -4.86 -1.36
CA VAL A 137 -38.80 -5.88 -2.42
C VAL A 137 -38.83 -5.23 -3.81
N LYS A 138 -39.68 -4.21 -4.02
CA LYS A 138 -39.72 -3.45 -5.29
C LYS A 138 -38.41 -2.70 -5.53
N ALA A 139 -37.87 -2.04 -4.52
CA ALA A 139 -36.59 -1.34 -4.59
C ALA A 139 -35.44 -2.32 -4.92
N GLY A 140 -35.43 -3.50 -4.30
CA GLY A 140 -34.48 -4.58 -4.62
C GLY A 140 -34.56 -5.03 -6.09
N LYS A 141 -35.77 -5.24 -6.63
CA LYS A 141 -35.95 -5.56 -8.06
C LYS A 141 -35.42 -4.45 -8.98
N VAL A 142 -35.67 -3.18 -8.65
CA VAL A 142 -35.16 -2.04 -9.41
C VAL A 142 -33.62 -2.04 -9.40
N ILE A 143 -33.00 -2.24 -8.24
CA ILE A 143 -31.53 -2.31 -8.10
C ILE A 143 -30.95 -3.46 -8.94
N ILE A 144 -31.58 -4.63 -8.93
CA ILE A 144 -31.16 -5.79 -9.75
C ILE A 144 -31.23 -5.47 -11.24
N ILE A 145 -32.30 -4.83 -11.70
CA ILE A 145 -32.46 -4.44 -13.11
C ILE A 145 -31.40 -3.40 -13.51
N PHE A 146 -31.17 -2.38 -12.68
CA PHE A 146 -30.13 -1.37 -12.90
C PHE A 146 -28.73 -1.99 -12.92
N SER A 147 -28.45 -2.96 -12.03
CA SER A 147 -27.17 -3.69 -11.99
C SER A 147 -26.97 -4.52 -13.26
N LYS A 148 -28.00 -5.26 -13.71
CA LYS A 148 -27.93 -6.05 -14.94
C LYS A 148 -27.75 -5.16 -16.18
N LEU A 149 -28.44 -4.03 -16.21
CA LEU A 149 -28.31 -3.04 -17.28
C LEU A 149 -26.89 -2.44 -17.29
N GLY A 150 -26.37 -2.03 -16.13
CA GLY A 150 -25.01 -1.49 -15.99
C GLY A 150 -23.92 -2.48 -16.38
N LEU A 151 -24.08 -3.77 -16.02
CA LEU A 151 -23.15 -4.83 -16.43
C LEU A 151 -23.16 -5.06 -17.94
N ASN A 152 -24.34 -5.05 -18.58
CA ASN A 152 -24.44 -5.15 -20.04
C ASN A 152 -23.78 -3.96 -20.75
N PHE A 153 -23.96 -2.74 -20.23
CA PHE A 153 -23.29 -1.55 -20.76
C PHE A 153 -21.77 -1.60 -20.59
N LEU A 154 -21.27 -2.09 -19.45
CA LEU A 154 -19.83 -2.30 -19.23
C LEU A 154 -19.26 -3.35 -20.19
N GLN A 155 -20.01 -4.42 -20.46
CA GLN A 155 -19.58 -5.46 -21.39
C GLN A 155 -19.50 -4.92 -22.83
N GLN A 156 -20.52 -4.18 -23.28
CA GLN A 156 -20.51 -3.50 -24.58
C GLN A 156 -19.41 -2.43 -24.67
N GLY A 157 -19.18 -1.69 -23.59
CA GLY A 157 -18.11 -0.70 -23.50
C GLY A 157 -16.72 -1.33 -23.60
N ARG A 158 -16.50 -2.52 -23.03
CA ARG A 158 -15.22 -3.24 -23.15
C ARG A 158 -14.95 -3.72 -24.57
N GLU A 159 -15.98 -4.17 -25.30
CA GLU A 159 -15.82 -4.56 -26.70
C GLU A 159 -15.47 -3.36 -27.57
N ILE A 160 -16.20 -2.25 -27.43
CA ILE A 160 -15.90 -1.00 -28.17
C ILE A 160 -14.51 -0.46 -27.81
N LEU A 161 -14.13 -0.48 -26.52
CA LEU A 161 -12.82 -0.04 -26.06
C LEU A 161 -11.69 -0.93 -26.61
N SER A 162 -11.91 -2.24 -26.71
CA SER A 162 -10.94 -3.16 -27.32
C SER A 162 -10.77 -2.92 -28.82
N LEU A 163 -11.85 -2.57 -29.53
CA LEU A 163 -11.80 -2.19 -30.94
C LEU A 163 -11.06 -0.87 -31.12
N LEU A 164 -11.37 0.14 -30.31
CA LEU A 164 -10.70 1.44 -30.34
C LEU A 164 -9.19 1.31 -30.06
N PHE A 165 -8.82 0.54 -29.02
CA PHE A 165 -7.43 0.33 -28.62
C PHE A 165 -6.62 -0.49 -29.65
N SER A 166 -7.28 -1.39 -30.39
CA SER A 166 -6.65 -2.10 -31.52
C SER A 166 -6.52 -1.23 -32.77
N TRP A 167 -7.46 -0.31 -33.00
CA TRP A 167 -7.51 0.60 -34.15
C TRP A 167 -6.43 1.69 -34.06
N GLU A 168 -6.14 2.19 -32.86
CA GLU A 168 -5.12 3.21 -32.64
C GLU A 168 -3.68 2.70 -32.86
N ARG A 169 -3.45 1.38 -32.77
CA ARG A 169 -2.10 0.82 -32.77
C ARG A 169 -1.58 0.33 -34.13
N LEU A 170 -2.42 0.17 -35.16
CA LEU A 170 -2.00 -0.56 -36.38
C LEU A 170 -2.28 0.08 -37.75
N GLY A 171 -2.97 1.22 -37.87
CA GLY A 171 -3.32 1.76 -39.21
C GLY A 171 -3.18 3.26 -39.42
N VAL A 172 -3.53 4.09 -38.42
CA VAL A 172 -3.73 5.53 -38.69
C VAL A 172 -2.42 6.33 -38.66
N ILE A 173 -1.49 5.97 -37.77
CA ILE A 173 -0.21 6.67 -37.62
C ILE A 173 0.66 6.55 -38.89
N PRO A 174 0.87 5.37 -39.52
CA PRO A 174 1.67 5.28 -40.75
C PRO A 174 0.95 5.85 -41.98
N MET A 175 -0.40 5.83 -42.04
CA MET A 175 -1.14 6.46 -43.15
C MET A 175 -1.09 7.99 -43.08
N ILE A 176 -1.19 8.57 -41.89
CA ILE A 176 -1.03 10.02 -41.71
C ILE A 176 0.41 10.41 -42.04
N LEU A 177 1.42 9.68 -41.54
CA LEU A 177 2.82 9.98 -41.86
C LEU A 177 3.13 9.88 -43.36
N SER A 178 2.59 8.87 -44.06
CA SER A 178 2.82 8.70 -45.50
C SER A 178 2.12 9.78 -46.33
N SER A 179 0.92 10.22 -45.93
CA SER A 179 0.20 11.32 -46.57
C SER A 179 0.97 12.64 -46.43
N PHE A 180 1.49 12.95 -45.23
CA PHE A 180 2.32 14.13 -45.02
C PHE A 180 3.65 14.06 -45.78
N PHE A 181 4.26 12.87 -45.89
CA PHE A 181 5.49 12.67 -46.65
C PHE A 181 5.29 12.97 -48.15
N TRP A 182 4.21 12.48 -48.76
CA TRP A 182 3.89 12.76 -50.16
C TRP A 182 3.55 14.23 -50.42
N LEU A 183 2.84 14.89 -49.50
CA LEU A 183 2.54 16.32 -49.61
C LEU A 183 3.83 17.17 -49.54
N SER A 184 4.78 16.80 -48.68
CA SER A 184 6.08 17.49 -48.60
C SER A 184 6.90 17.34 -49.88
N ILE A 185 6.95 16.13 -50.46
CA ILE A 185 7.60 15.90 -51.76
C ILE A 185 6.94 16.73 -52.87
N PHE A 186 5.61 16.77 -52.91
CA PHE A 186 4.88 17.53 -53.93
C PHE A 186 5.11 19.03 -53.79
N ALA A 187 5.13 19.54 -52.56
CA ALA A 187 5.43 20.95 -52.28
C ALA A 187 6.85 21.31 -52.70
N LEU A 188 7.85 20.48 -52.40
CA LEU A 188 9.23 20.67 -52.85
C LEU A 188 9.36 20.61 -54.37
N TRP A 189 8.65 19.68 -55.03
CA TRP A 189 8.63 19.59 -56.49
C TRP A 189 7.97 20.83 -57.12
N ALA A 190 6.83 21.28 -56.59
CA ALA A 190 6.14 22.47 -57.07
C ALA A 190 6.97 23.75 -56.84
N PHE A 191 7.64 23.85 -55.69
CA PHE A 191 8.54 24.95 -55.36
C PHE A 191 9.76 24.97 -56.30
N ARG A 192 10.39 23.81 -56.51
CA ARG A 192 11.50 23.66 -57.46
C ARG A 192 11.05 24.00 -58.89
N ARG A 193 9.89 23.51 -59.32
CA ARG A 193 9.33 23.82 -60.66
C ARG A 193 9.09 25.31 -60.86
N LYS A 194 8.59 26.03 -59.84
CA LYS A 194 8.43 27.50 -59.92
C LYS A 194 9.77 28.23 -59.97
N LEU A 195 10.81 27.75 -59.28
CA LEU A 195 12.15 28.36 -59.33
C LEU A 195 12.87 28.13 -60.67
N PHE A 196 12.65 27.00 -61.34
CA PHE A 196 13.34 26.68 -62.61
C PHE A 196 12.58 27.10 -63.89
N LEU A 197 11.32 27.56 -63.78
CA LEU A 197 10.55 28.14 -64.90
C LEU A 197 10.43 29.67 -64.79
N GLY A 198 11.13 30.28 -63.82
CA GLY A 198 11.21 31.71 -63.58
C GLY A 198 12.60 32.30 -63.84
N ALA A 199 13.33 31.74 -64.82
CA ALA A 199 14.51 32.32 -65.44
C ALA A 199 14.40 32.14 -66.96
#